data_AF-A0A7W9ZPF9-F1
#
_entry.id   AF-A0A7W9ZPF9-F1
#
_cell.length_a   1.000
_cell.length_b   1.000
_cell.length_c   1.000
_cell.angle_alpha   90.00
_cell.angle_beta   90.00
_cell.angle_gamma   90.00
#
_symmetry.space_group_name_H-M   'P 1'
#
loop_
_entity.id
_entity.type
_entity.pdbx_description
1 polymer ?
#
loop_
_entity_poly.entity_id
_entity_poly.type
_entity_poly.pdbx_seq_one_letter_code
_entity_poly.pdbx_strand_id
1 'polypeptide(L)'
;MAEAAAALGQFDFAGDDHVVPFQVEGLDVRGRAVQLGPMLDAILERHHYPAPVARLLAEVVVLTVLLGTSLKFDGKFTVQTKGDGPVDLLVADFSTPENVRAYARFDQALLNKAIAAGETEPEQLLGRGVLAFTIDQGKFGQPYQGIVELDGTSLEDIAGVYFRQSEQIPTRVRLAAAELFDRDDAGKPRHRWRAGGLVAQFLPEAPERMRQPDLHGGDGDNGNRPHGEDDAWTEARSLVETIDADELTDPLVGTERLLFRLFHERGVRVYEPRAVFDRCSCSRDKIKGVLKGFTAEEIEASQEDGEIAVTCEFCSTTYRFEPAELQPAE
;
A
#
# COMPACT_ATOMS: atom_id res chain seq x y z
N MET A 1 12.47 31.98 3.55
CA MET A 1 13.37 31.99 2.38
C MET A 1 14.80 32.09 2.88
N ALA A 2 15.33 30.99 3.43
CA ALA A 2 16.75 30.88 3.73
C ALA A 2 17.35 30.05 2.60
N GLU A 3 18.28 30.66 1.86
CA GLU A 3 18.97 30.06 0.72
C GLU A 3 19.71 28.79 1.14
N ALA A 4 19.28 27.65 0.61
CA ALA A 4 20.09 26.44 0.60
C ALA A 4 21.21 26.67 -0.43
N ALA A 5 22.41 26.99 0.06
CA ALA A 5 23.61 26.97 -0.76
C ALA A 5 23.87 25.52 -1.20
N ALA A 6 23.50 25.20 -2.44
CA ALA A 6 23.71 23.89 -3.03
C ALA A 6 25.21 23.62 -3.23
N ALA A 7 25.69 22.49 -2.73
CA ALA A 7 27.05 21.98 -2.97
C ALA A 7 27.01 20.85 -4.02
N LEU A 8 28.09 20.73 -4.81
CA LEU A 8 28.29 19.65 -5.79
C LEU A 8 28.09 18.28 -5.13
N GLY A 9 27.09 17.52 -5.59
CA GLY A 9 26.65 16.25 -4.99
C GLY A 9 25.22 16.26 -4.43
N GLN A 10 24.51 17.39 -4.48
CA GLN A 10 23.06 17.43 -4.29
C GLN A 10 22.37 16.85 -5.53
N PHE A 11 22.06 15.55 -5.47
CA PHE A 11 20.95 15.01 -6.23
C PHE A 11 19.69 15.50 -5.52
N ASP A 12 18.80 16.20 -6.21
CA ASP A 12 17.46 16.46 -5.68
C ASP A 12 16.77 15.09 -5.52
N PHE A 13 16.81 14.56 -4.30
CA PHE A 13 16.14 13.31 -3.95
C PHE A 13 14.63 13.57 -3.90
N ALA A 14 13.82 12.59 -4.32
CA ALA A 14 12.37 12.68 -4.38
C ALA A 14 11.75 13.13 -3.05
N GLY A 15 12.38 12.76 -1.92
CA GLY A 15 11.85 13.01 -0.58
C GLY A 15 10.67 12.10 -0.24
N ASP A 16 9.97 12.45 0.82
CA ASP A 16 8.81 11.68 1.30
C ASP A 16 7.60 11.89 0.40
N ASP A 17 6.70 10.91 0.39
CA ASP A 17 5.44 10.91 -0.35
C ASP A 17 5.63 11.01 -1.87
N HIS A 18 6.78 10.51 -2.36
CA HIS A 18 7.09 10.40 -3.78
C HIS A 18 7.48 8.97 -4.15
N VAL A 19 6.77 8.40 -5.13
CA VAL A 19 7.12 7.11 -5.71
C VAL A 19 8.18 7.31 -6.76
N VAL A 20 9.30 6.58 -6.64
CA VAL A 20 10.40 6.59 -7.59
C VAL A 20 10.37 5.31 -8.42
N PRO A 21 9.97 5.38 -9.70
CA PRO A 21 10.15 4.26 -10.61
C PRO A 21 11.62 4.06 -10.93
N PHE A 22 12.04 2.81 -11.08
CA PHE A 22 13.42 2.47 -11.44
C PHE A 22 13.51 1.27 -12.38
N GLN A 23 14.65 1.15 -13.04
CA GLN A 23 15.03 0.00 -13.85
C GLN A 23 16.49 -0.35 -13.57
N VAL A 24 16.80 -1.65 -13.49
CA VAL A 24 18.16 -2.19 -13.38
C VAL A 24 18.45 -2.90 -14.70
N GLU A 25 19.13 -2.20 -15.61
CA GLU A 25 19.34 -2.68 -16.98
C GLU A 25 20.11 -4.01 -17.00
N GLY A 26 21.12 -4.15 -16.13
CA GLY A 26 21.93 -5.39 -16.06
C GLY A 26 21.20 -6.63 -15.55
N LEU A 27 19.99 -6.49 -14.97
CA LEU A 27 19.22 -7.59 -14.38
C LEU A 27 17.82 -7.75 -14.98
N ASP A 28 17.44 -6.95 -15.98
CA ASP A 28 16.09 -6.90 -16.54
C ASP A 28 14.97 -6.71 -15.49
N VAL A 29 15.29 -5.98 -14.42
CA VAL A 29 14.35 -5.69 -13.34
C VAL A 29 13.82 -4.28 -13.48
N ARG A 30 12.51 -4.14 -13.30
CA ARG A 30 11.85 -2.84 -13.13
C ARG A 30 11.13 -2.83 -11.82
N GLY A 31 11.02 -1.65 -11.23
CA GLY A 31 10.41 -1.54 -9.92
C GLY A 31 9.98 -0.14 -9.58
N ARG A 32 9.44 -0.04 -8.37
CA ARG A 32 9.10 1.22 -7.73
C ARG A 32 9.53 1.14 -6.29
N ALA A 33 9.99 2.26 -5.76
CA ALA A 33 10.27 2.41 -4.35
C ALA A 33 9.64 3.70 -3.84
N VAL A 34 9.26 3.71 -2.57
CA VAL A 34 8.59 4.86 -1.94
C VAL A 34 8.95 4.91 -0.47
N GLN A 35 9.03 6.13 0.06
CA GLN A 35 9.00 6.40 1.49
C GLN A 35 7.85 7.37 1.74
N LEU A 36 6.94 6.99 2.63
CA LEU A 36 5.79 7.78 3.03
C LEU A 36 6.02 8.35 4.43
N GLY A 37 5.65 9.59 4.62
CA GLY A 37 5.82 10.30 5.89
C GLY A 37 4.63 11.23 6.16
N PRO A 38 4.69 12.53 5.79
CA PRO A 38 3.62 13.48 6.09
C PRO A 38 2.20 13.06 5.67
N MET A 39 2.04 12.45 4.49
CA MET A 39 0.77 11.90 4.04
C MET A 39 0.27 10.77 4.95
N LEU A 40 1.19 9.88 5.36
CA LEU A 40 0.88 8.75 6.21
C LEU A 40 0.50 9.21 7.63
N ASP A 41 1.23 10.18 8.19
CA ASP A 41 0.90 10.83 9.47
C ASP A 41 -0.55 11.30 9.46
N ALA A 42 -0.95 12.05 8.43
CA ALA A 42 -2.32 12.51 8.31
C ALA A 42 -3.33 11.35 8.33
N ILE A 43 -3.07 10.25 7.60
CA ILE A 43 -3.96 9.07 7.54
C ILE A 43 -4.12 8.42 8.92
N LEU A 44 -3.01 8.25 9.65
CA LEU A 44 -3.01 7.53 10.92
C LEU A 44 -3.53 8.38 12.09
N GLU A 45 -3.17 9.66 12.15
CA GLU A 45 -3.50 10.55 13.27
C GLU A 45 -5.01 10.81 13.38
N ARG A 46 -5.74 10.89 12.25
CA ARG A 46 -7.18 11.23 12.26
C ARG A 46 -8.07 10.17 12.93
N HIS A 47 -7.56 8.96 13.10
CA HIS A 47 -8.27 7.81 13.68
C HIS A 47 -7.70 7.37 15.03
N HIS A 48 -6.56 7.91 15.46
CA HIS A 48 -5.87 7.55 16.70
C HIS A 48 -5.67 6.03 16.88
N TYR A 49 -5.23 5.34 15.82
CA TYR A 49 -5.00 3.91 15.87
C TYR A 49 -3.94 3.52 16.93
N PRO A 50 -4.14 2.39 17.65
CA PRO A 50 -3.05 1.78 18.42
C PRO A 50 -1.87 1.42 17.52
N ALA A 51 -0.64 1.52 18.04
CA ALA A 51 0.60 1.33 17.27
C ALA A 51 0.62 0.07 16.37
N PRO A 52 0.19 -1.13 16.82
CA PRO A 52 0.18 -2.32 15.95
C PRO A 52 -0.75 -2.17 14.73
N VAL A 53 -1.92 -1.55 14.92
CA VAL A 53 -2.89 -1.31 13.84
C VAL A 53 -2.37 -0.23 12.89
N ALA A 54 -1.76 0.82 13.43
CA ALA A 54 -1.15 1.88 12.64
C ALA A 54 -0.02 1.37 11.75
N ARG A 55 0.87 0.51 12.28
CA ARG A 55 1.95 -0.14 11.53
C ARG A 55 1.40 -1.00 10.39
N LEU A 56 0.42 -1.86 10.68
CA LEU A 56 -0.23 -2.70 9.69
C LEU A 56 -0.90 -1.88 8.58
N LEU A 57 -1.65 -0.84 8.93
CA LEU A 57 -2.29 0.04 7.96
C LEU A 57 -1.25 0.77 7.10
N ALA A 58 -0.13 1.20 7.68
CA ALA A 58 0.96 1.85 6.97
C ALA A 58 1.59 0.94 5.90
N GLU A 59 1.87 -0.33 6.22
CA GLU A 59 2.39 -1.29 5.25
C GLU A 59 1.41 -1.54 4.08
N VAL A 60 0.10 -1.63 4.37
CA VAL A 60 -0.93 -1.76 3.33
C VAL A 60 -1.03 -0.52 2.46
N VAL A 61 -0.88 0.68 3.04
CA VAL A 61 -0.84 1.94 2.28
C VAL A 61 0.37 1.96 1.33
N VAL A 62 1.56 1.61 1.82
CA VAL A 62 2.77 1.50 0.99
C VAL A 62 2.56 0.51 -0.16
N LEU A 63 2.05 -0.69 0.14
CA LEU A 63 1.73 -1.69 -0.88
C LEU A 63 0.77 -1.14 -1.93
N THR A 64 -0.30 -0.47 -1.49
CA THR A 64 -1.32 0.10 -2.37
C THR A 64 -0.74 1.20 -3.26
N VAL A 65 0.16 2.04 -2.74
CA VAL A 65 0.84 3.09 -3.50
C VAL A 65 1.79 2.50 -4.55
N LEU A 66 2.61 1.52 -4.17
CA LEU A 66 3.56 0.86 -5.08
C LEU A 66 2.85 0.19 -6.25
N LEU A 67 1.73 -0.50 -5.98
CA LEU A 67 0.96 -1.19 -7.01
C LEU A 67 0.04 -0.24 -7.78
N GLY A 68 -0.62 0.70 -7.11
CA GLY A 68 -1.53 1.66 -7.72
C GLY A 68 -0.84 2.57 -8.75
N THR A 69 0.37 3.04 -8.44
CA THR A 69 1.19 3.84 -9.37
C THR A 69 1.77 3.03 -10.55
N SER A 70 1.58 1.70 -10.54
CA SER A 70 1.94 0.82 -11.65
C SER A 70 0.88 0.73 -12.75
N LEU A 71 -0.36 1.14 -12.44
CA LEU A 71 -1.46 1.14 -13.39
C LEU A 71 -1.19 2.12 -14.55
N LYS A 72 -1.48 1.67 -15.77
CA LYS A 72 -1.28 2.43 -17.02
C LYS A 72 -2.53 3.17 -17.50
N PHE A 73 -3.64 3.06 -16.79
CA PHE A 73 -4.94 3.63 -17.15
C PHE A 73 -5.49 4.45 -15.99
N ASP A 74 -6.47 5.32 -16.28
CA ASP A 74 -7.18 6.05 -15.26
C ASP A 74 -8.19 5.14 -14.55
N GLY A 75 -8.10 5.07 -13.23
CA GLY A 75 -8.90 4.13 -12.46
C GLY A 75 -8.64 4.19 -10.97
N LYS A 76 -9.21 3.22 -10.27
CA LYS A 76 -9.09 3.03 -8.84
C LYS A 76 -8.56 1.63 -8.56
N PHE A 77 -7.44 1.58 -7.86
CA PHE A 77 -6.91 0.38 -7.26
C PHE A 77 -7.34 0.32 -5.80
N THR A 78 -7.80 -0.84 -5.35
CA THR A 78 -8.19 -1.07 -3.97
C THR A 78 -7.55 -2.35 -3.46
N VAL A 79 -6.87 -2.24 -2.34
CA VAL A 79 -6.43 -3.38 -1.53
C VAL A 79 -7.37 -3.48 -0.35
N GLN A 80 -7.98 -4.65 -0.17
CA GLN A 80 -8.89 -4.90 0.93
C GLN A 80 -8.58 -6.24 1.60
N THR A 81 -8.44 -6.24 2.93
CA THR A 81 -8.40 -7.47 3.71
C THR A 81 -9.75 -7.73 4.35
N LYS A 82 -10.11 -9.00 4.48
CA LYS A 82 -11.19 -9.44 5.39
C LYS A 82 -10.72 -10.68 6.11
N GLY A 83 -10.53 -10.56 7.42
CA GLY A 83 -9.99 -11.62 8.26
C GLY A 83 -10.80 -11.85 9.53
N ASP A 84 -10.44 -12.90 10.26
CA ASP A 84 -10.99 -13.24 11.58
C ASP A 84 -10.09 -12.81 12.76
N GLY A 85 -9.00 -12.10 12.47
CA GLY A 85 -8.09 -11.54 13.47
C GLY A 85 -8.62 -10.28 14.17
N PRO A 86 -7.85 -9.71 15.12
CA PRO A 86 -8.18 -8.44 15.78
C PRO A 86 -8.50 -7.29 14.82
N VAL A 87 -7.87 -7.26 13.65
CA VAL A 87 -8.15 -6.30 12.57
C VAL A 87 -8.96 -7.02 11.50
N ASP A 88 -10.26 -6.78 11.49
CA ASP A 88 -11.19 -7.55 10.66
C ASP A 88 -11.32 -7.03 9.22
N LEU A 89 -10.94 -5.77 8.99
CA LEU A 89 -11.07 -5.08 7.72
C LEU A 89 -10.00 -3.98 7.61
N LEU A 90 -9.19 -4.06 6.56
CA LEU A 90 -8.39 -2.95 6.06
C LEU A 90 -8.86 -2.62 4.65
N VAL A 91 -8.92 -1.33 4.35
CA VAL A 91 -9.15 -0.86 2.98
C VAL A 91 -8.17 0.25 2.69
N ALA A 92 -7.40 0.10 1.62
CA ALA A 92 -6.56 1.15 1.06
C ALA A 92 -6.89 1.32 -0.42
N ASP A 93 -7.15 2.56 -0.81
CA ASP A 93 -7.47 2.95 -2.17
C ASP A 93 -6.36 3.84 -2.74
N PHE A 94 -5.98 3.57 -3.98
CA PHE A 94 -5.23 4.49 -4.83
C PHE A 94 -6.10 4.85 -6.04
N SER A 95 -6.42 6.13 -6.18
CA SER A 95 -7.14 6.66 -7.34
C SER A 95 -6.17 7.49 -8.17
N THR A 96 -6.05 7.15 -9.46
CA THR A 96 -5.14 7.89 -10.35
C THR A 96 -5.51 9.37 -10.41
N PRO A 97 -4.52 10.26 -10.56
CA PRO A 97 -3.09 9.97 -10.74
C PRO A 97 -2.29 9.79 -9.44
N GLU A 98 -2.79 10.24 -8.29
CA GLU A 98 -1.96 10.48 -7.10
C GLU A 98 -2.70 10.38 -5.76
N ASN A 99 -4.01 10.06 -5.75
CA ASN A 99 -4.83 10.18 -4.55
C ASN A 99 -4.86 8.86 -3.77
N VAL A 100 -4.52 8.93 -2.49
CA VAL A 100 -4.50 7.80 -1.55
C VAL A 100 -5.53 8.04 -0.46
N ARG A 101 -6.17 6.98 0.03
CA ARG A 101 -6.92 6.98 1.28
C ARG A 101 -6.94 5.58 1.86
N ALA A 102 -6.97 5.46 3.17
CA ALA A 102 -7.07 4.17 3.82
C ALA A 102 -7.73 4.27 5.19
N TYR A 103 -8.29 3.16 5.66
CA TYR A 103 -8.76 3.02 7.04
C TYR A 103 -8.71 1.56 7.47
N ALA A 104 -8.77 1.36 8.78
CA ALA A 104 -8.78 0.07 9.44
C ALA A 104 -9.97 -0.03 10.39
N ARG A 105 -10.57 -1.21 10.48
CA ARG A 105 -11.53 -1.55 11.53
C ARG A 105 -10.97 -2.72 12.34
N PHE A 106 -11.13 -2.62 13.65
CA PHE A 106 -10.55 -3.56 14.59
C PHE A 106 -11.40 -3.71 15.85
N ASP A 107 -11.28 -4.86 16.52
CA ASP A 107 -11.88 -5.12 17.82
C ASP A 107 -10.87 -4.82 18.93
N GLN A 108 -11.18 -3.83 19.77
CA GLN A 108 -10.30 -3.38 20.85
C GLN A 108 -10.01 -4.48 21.89
N ALA A 109 -10.97 -5.35 22.19
CA ALA A 109 -10.82 -6.39 23.20
C ALA A 109 -9.93 -7.52 22.68
N LEU A 110 -10.08 -7.92 21.41
CA LEU A 110 -9.19 -8.89 20.78
C LEU A 110 -7.78 -8.33 20.61
N LEU A 111 -7.65 -7.07 20.20
CA LEU A 111 -6.37 -6.41 20.03
C LEU A 111 -5.60 -6.33 21.36
N ASN A 112 -6.26 -5.97 22.46
CA ASN A 112 -5.60 -5.92 23.77
C ASN A 112 -5.09 -7.29 24.22
N LYS A 113 -5.80 -8.37 23.88
CA LYS A 113 -5.34 -9.75 24.15
C LYS A 113 -4.12 -10.11 23.30
N ALA A 114 -4.14 -9.78 22.01
CA ALA A 114 -3.02 -10.01 21.10
C ALA A 114 -1.76 -9.25 21.56
N ILE A 115 -1.90 -7.98 21.94
CA ILE A 115 -0.81 -7.18 22.53
C ILE A 115 -0.26 -7.82 23.80
N ALA A 116 -1.12 -8.28 24.71
CA ALA A 116 -0.69 -8.94 25.94
C ALA A 116 0.02 -10.28 25.69
N ALA A 117 -0.30 -10.97 24.60
CA ALA A 117 0.36 -12.20 24.16
C ALA A 117 1.65 -11.94 23.35
N GLY A 118 1.93 -10.70 22.96
CA GLY A 118 3.03 -10.37 22.05
C GLY A 118 2.76 -10.76 20.58
N GLU A 119 1.49 -10.98 20.23
CA GLU A 119 1.05 -11.39 18.89
C GLU A 119 0.65 -10.15 18.06
N THR A 120 1.62 -9.28 17.78
CA THR A 120 1.37 -7.98 17.12
C THR A 120 1.89 -7.90 15.69
N GLU A 121 2.38 -9.00 15.12
CA GLU A 121 2.82 -9.02 13.72
C GLU A 121 1.62 -8.89 12.75
N PRO A 122 1.80 -8.29 11.56
CA PRO A 122 0.74 -8.06 10.58
C PRO A 122 -0.18 -9.27 10.32
N GLU A 123 0.42 -10.43 10.07
CA GLU A 123 -0.27 -11.69 9.80
C GLU A 123 -1.09 -12.21 10.99
N GLN A 124 -0.65 -11.93 12.22
CA GLN A 124 -1.36 -12.32 13.43
C GLN A 124 -2.57 -11.42 13.68
N LEU A 125 -2.42 -10.12 13.40
CA LEU A 125 -3.50 -9.13 13.53
C LEU A 125 -4.60 -9.34 12.49
N LEU A 126 -4.25 -9.79 11.28
CA LEU A 126 -5.21 -10.13 10.23
C LEU A 126 -5.89 -11.48 10.43
N GLY A 127 -5.19 -12.43 11.05
CA GLY A 127 -5.67 -13.80 11.21
C GLY A 127 -5.81 -14.50 9.86
N ARG A 128 -6.86 -15.32 9.72
CA ARG A 128 -7.19 -16.02 8.48
C ARG A 128 -8.30 -15.33 7.72
N GLY A 129 -8.25 -15.40 6.40
CA GLY A 129 -9.25 -14.77 5.56
C GLY A 129 -8.77 -14.56 4.14
N VAL A 130 -9.07 -13.40 3.58
CA VAL A 130 -8.74 -13.08 2.18
C VAL A 130 -8.19 -11.67 2.02
N LEU A 131 -7.25 -11.53 1.09
CA LEU A 131 -6.78 -10.26 0.55
C LEU A 131 -7.32 -10.12 -0.88
N ALA A 132 -8.09 -9.08 -1.13
CA ALA A 132 -8.64 -8.77 -2.45
C ALA A 132 -7.93 -7.55 -3.05
N PHE A 133 -7.40 -7.73 -4.26
CA PHE A 133 -6.92 -6.66 -5.12
C PHE A 133 -8.00 -6.36 -6.15
N THR A 134 -8.54 -5.15 -6.12
CA THR A 134 -9.62 -4.72 -7.02
C THR A 134 -9.11 -3.58 -7.91
N ILE A 135 -9.28 -3.73 -9.21
CA ILE A 135 -8.95 -2.77 -10.24
C ILE A 135 -10.25 -2.33 -10.90
N ASP A 136 -10.64 -1.07 -10.69
CA ASP A 136 -11.75 -0.42 -11.35
C ASP A 136 -11.22 0.55 -12.42
N GLN A 137 -11.54 0.27 -13.69
CA GLN A 137 -11.11 1.07 -14.85
C GLN A 137 -12.12 2.19 -15.20
N GLY A 138 -13.08 2.45 -14.31
CA GLY A 138 -14.10 3.48 -14.48
C GLY A 138 -15.32 3.02 -15.31
N LYS A 139 -16.11 3.99 -15.79
CA LYS A 139 -17.50 3.81 -16.27
C LYS A 139 -17.72 2.78 -17.40
N PHE A 140 -16.68 2.39 -18.13
CA PHE A 140 -16.80 1.51 -19.29
C PHE A 140 -16.05 0.18 -19.12
N GLY A 141 -15.35 -0.02 -18.01
CA GLY A 141 -14.63 -1.26 -17.70
C GLY A 141 -15.39 -2.09 -16.66
N GLN A 142 -15.34 -3.41 -16.79
CA GLN A 142 -15.74 -4.29 -15.70
C GLN A 142 -14.62 -4.28 -14.64
N PRO A 143 -14.95 -4.19 -13.34
CA PRO A 143 -13.93 -4.28 -12.31
C PRO A 143 -13.29 -5.66 -12.34
N TYR A 144 -11.96 -5.69 -12.30
CA TYR A 144 -11.19 -6.92 -12.14
C TYR A 144 -10.85 -7.09 -10.66
N GLN A 145 -11.07 -8.29 -10.12
CA GLN A 145 -10.74 -8.59 -8.73
C GLN A 145 -9.96 -9.91 -8.67
N GLY A 146 -8.76 -9.86 -8.08
CA GLY A 146 -8.00 -11.04 -7.71
C GLY A 146 -7.99 -11.22 -6.20
N ILE A 147 -8.19 -12.44 -5.74
CA ILE A 147 -8.32 -12.78 -4.32
C ILE A 147 -7.22 -13.78 -3.98
N VAL A 148 -6.51 -13.53 -2.88
CA VAL A 148 -5.49 -14.41 -2.32
C VAL A 148 -5.87 -14.75 -0.87
N GLU A 149 -5.52 -15.95 -0.43
CA GLU A 149 -5.75 -16.41 0.93
C GLU A 149 -4.81 -15.70 1.92
N LEU A 150 -5.34 -15.34 3.09
CA LEU A 150 -4.55 -14.96 4.26
C LEU A 150 -4.40 -16.21 5.13
N ASP A 151 -3.23 -16.83 5.09
CA ASP A 151 -2.92 -18.11 5.75
C ASP A 151 -1.86 -17.97 6.87
N GLY A 152 -1.53 -16.73 7.24
CA GLY A 152 -0.45 -16.41 8.17
C GLY A 152 0.88 -16.06 7.50
N THR A 153 0.91 -15.96 6.17
CA THR A 153 2.04 -15.40 5.43
C THR A 153 2.08 -13.88 5.48
N SER A 154 3.27 -13.31 5.26
CA SER A 154 3.48 -11.86 5.27
C SER A 154 2.78 -11.18 4.08
N LEU A 155 2.43 -9.90 4.23
CA LEU A 155 1.87 -9.10 3.12
C LEU A 155 2.80 -9.04 1.90
N GLU A 156 4.12 -9.08 2.12
CA GLU A 156 5.12 -9.13 1.06
C GLU A 156 4.99 -10.38 0.19
N ASP A 157 4.81 -11.54 0.84
CA ASP A 157 4.72 -12.83 0.15
C ASP A 157 3.38 -12.99 -0.54
N ILE A 158 2.29 -12.57 0.10
CA ILE A 158 0.95 -12.58 -0.49
C ILE A 158 0.91 -11.73 -1.76
N ALA A 159 1.51 -10.54 -1.73
CA ALA A 159 1.63 -9.69 -2.91
C ALA A 159 2.44 -10.38 -4.03
N GLY A 160 3.55 -11.05 -3.67
CA GLY A 160 4.33 -11.85 -4.61
C GLY A 160 3.54 -13.00 -5.25
N VAL A 161 2.72 -13.71 -4.48
CA VAL A 161 1.83 -14.78 -4.97
C VAL A 161 0.80 -14.21 -5.94
N TYR A 162 0.16 -13.08 -5.61
CA TYR A 162 -0.81 -12.42 -6.49
C TYR A 162 -0.25 -12.13 -7.88
N PHE A 163 0.93 -11.49 -7.97
CA PHE A 163 1.54 -11.16 -9.27
C PHE A 163 1.99 -12.41 -10.03
N ARG A 164 2.49 -13.43 -9.31
CA ARG A 164 2.89 -14.69 -9.92
C ARG A 164 1.71 -15.43 -10.54
N GLN A 165 0.54 -15.42 -9.89
CA GLN A 165 -0.65 -16.12 -10.36
C GLN A 165 -1.44 -15.33 -11.41
N SER A 166 -1.63 -14.03 -11.18
CA SER A 166 -2.50 -13.19 -12.03
C SER A 166 -1.78 -12.67 -13.27
N GLU A 167 -0.52 -12.25 -13.13
CA GLU A 167 0.24 -11.56 -14.19
C GLU A 167 1.39 -12.42 -14.74
N GLN A 168 1.72 -13.54 -14.09
CA GLN A 168 2.88 -14.40 -14.40
C GLN A 168 4.23 -13.66 -14.36
N ILE A 169 4.31 -12.56 -13.61
CA ILE A 169 5.52 -11.75 -13.47
C ILE A 169 6.18 -12.08 -12.13
N PRO A 170 7.43 -12.63 -12.12
CA PRO A 170 8.19 -12.79 -10.89
C PRO A 170 8.33 -11.44 -10.19
N THR A 171 7.81 -11.36 -8.98
CA THR A 171 7.70 -10.10 -8.22
C THR A 171 8.16 -10.34 -6.79
N ARG A 172 8.98 -9.43 -6.27
CA ARG A 172 9.36 -9.37 -4.85
C ARG A 172 8.98 -8.01 -4.31
N VAL A 173 8.39 -8.01 -3.13
CA VAL A 173 7.96 -6.81 -2.41
C VAL A 173 8.69 -6.78 -1.08
N ARG A 174 9.11 -5.60 -0.64
CA ARG A 174 9.58 -5.32 0.71
C ARG A 174 8.80 -4.15 1.29
N LEU A 175 8.33 -4.29 2.52
CA LEU A 175 7.53 -3.30 3.23
C LEU A 175 8.08 -3.14 4.64
N ALA A 176 8.06 -1.91 5.14
CA ALA A 176 8.35 -1.64 6.54
C ALA A 176 7.63 -0.37 6.98
N ALA A 177 7.23 -0.33 8.25
CA ALA A 177 6.71 0.85 8.90
C ALA A 177 7.28 0.98 10.31
N ALA A 178 7.63 2.20 10.70
CA ALA A 178 8.24 2.50 11.98
C ALA A 178 7.72 3.83 12.56
N GLU A 179 7.74 3.90 13.88
CA GLU A 179 7.54 5.14 14.63
C GLU A 179 8.87 5.87 14.77
N LEU A 180 8.86 7.15 14.44
CA LEU A 180 9.97 8.06 14.60
C LEU A 180 9.67 9.04 15.74
N PHE A 181 10.59 9.08 16.70
CA PHE A 181 10.60 10.07 17.77
C PHE A 181 11.76 11.02 17.54
N ASP A 182 11.46 12.21 17.03
CA ASP A 182 12.46 13.24 16.74
C ASP A 182 12.16 14.55 17.48
N ARG A 183 12.94 15.59 17.17
CA ARG A 183 12.68 16.95 17.63
C ARG A 183 12.53 17.86 16.43
N ASP A 184 11.59 18.80 16.51
CA ASP A 184 11.49 19.87 15.52
C ASP A 184 12.63 20.89 15.65
N ASP A 185 12.68 21.85 14.73
CA ASP A 185 13.68 22.92 14.71
C ASP A 185 13.61 23.80 15.99
N ALA A 186 12.49 23.77 16.72
CA ALA A 186 12.30 24.44 18.00
C ALA A 186 12.64 23.53 19.21
N GLY A 187 13.13 22.31 18.98
CA GLY A 187 13.50 21.34 19.99
C GLY A 187 12.34 20.59 20.65
N LYS A 188 11.09 20.78 20.19
CA LYS A 188 9.90 20.10 20.71
C LYS A 188 9.89 18.65 20.23
N PRO A 189 9.61 17.67 21.11
CA PRO A 189 9.46 16.30 20.67
C PRO A 189 8.32 16.18 19.66
N ARG A 190 8.57 15.45 18.57
CA ARG A 190 7.54 15.04 17.63
C ARG A 190 7.52 13.52 17.55
N HIS A 191 6.32 13.01 17.41
CA HIS A 191 6.05 11.62 17.07
C HIS A 191 5.52 11.61 15.64
N ARG A 192 6.11 10.78 14.79
CA ARG A 192 5.74 10.64 13.38
C ARG A 192 5.81 9.18 12.97
N TRP A 193 5.10 8.84 11.92
CA TRP A 193 5.17 7.57 11.23
C TRP A 193 5.98 7.72 9.96
N ARG A 194 6.76 6.70 9.67
CA ARG A 194 7.43 6.55 8.38
C ARG A 194 7.28 5.13 7.91
N ALA A 195 6.92 4.98 6.64
CA ALA A 195 6.81 3.66 6.03
C ALA A 195 7.49 3.66 4.68
N GLY A 196 8.26 2.63 4.40
CA GLY A 196 8.98 2.48 3.15
C GLY A 196 8.63 1.17 2.48
N GLY A 197 8.79 1.13 1.18
CA GLY A 197 8.68 -0.13 0.46
C GLY A 197 9.30 -0.08 -0.93
N LEU A 198 9.54 -1.28 -1.45
CA LEU A 198 10.09 -1.50 -2.76
C LEU A 198 9.38 -2.69 -3.41
N VAL A 199 8.99 -2.54 -4.67
CA VAL A 199 8.55 -3.66 -5.52
C VAL A 199 9.53 -3.80 -6.67
N ALA A 200 10.03 -5.02 -6.86
CA ALA A 200 10.91 -5.40 -7.96
C ALA A 200 10.21 -6.49 -8.80
N GLN A 201 10.18 -6.30 -10.11
CA GLN A 201 9.53 -7.17 -11.08
C GLN A 201 10.49 -7.53 -12.19
N PHE A 202 10.58 -8.82 -12.51
CA PHE A 202 11.41 -9.31 -13.60
C PHE A 202 10.68 -9.20 -14.93
N LEU A 203 11.20 -8.36 -15.84
CA LEU A 203 10.61 -8.07 -17.15
C LEU A 203 11.68 -8.15 -18.24
N PRO A 204 12.16 -9.35 -18.58
CA PRO A 204 13.18 -9.55 -19.60
C PRO A 204 12.67 -9.18 -21.00
N GLU A 205 13.54 -8.59 -21.81
CA GLU A 205 13.24 -8.29 -23.21
C GLU A 205 13.05 -9.57 -24.04
N ALA A 206 13.74 -10.65 -23.67
CA ALA A 206 13.62 -11.96 -24.30
C ALA A 206 12.46 -12.77 -23.67
N PRO A 207 11.37 -13.05 -24.40
CA PRO A 207 10.19 -13.75 -23.84
C PRO A 207 10.49 -15.16 -23.33
N GLU A 208 11.55 -15.80 -23.84
CA GLU A 208 11.99 -17.14 -23.41
C GLU A 208 12.45 -17.16 -21.95
N ARG A 209 12.99 -16.04 -21.45
CA ARG A 209 13.43 -15.88 -20.06
C ARG A 209 12.26 -15.59 -19.10
N MET A 210 11.09 -15.26 -19.64
CA MET A 210 9.87 -15.04 -18.85
C MET A 210 9.03 -16.31 -18.69
N ARG A 211 9.29 -17.35 -19.50
CA ARG A 211 8.52 -18.60 -19.43
C ARG A 211 8.87 -19.36 -18.15
N GLN A 212 7.85 -19.66 -17.35
CA GLN A 212 7.99 -20.67 -16.31
C GLN A 212 8.08 -22.06 -16.96
N PRO A 213 8.78 -23.02 -16.33
CA PRO A 213 8.89 -24.38 -16.88
C PRO A 213 7.51 -25.00 -17.11
N ASP A 214 7.34 -25.71 -18.22
CA ASP A 214 6.15 -26.54 -18.43
C ASP A 214 6.04 -27.62 -17.34
N LEU A 215 4.81 -27.89 -16.88
CA LEU A 215 4.52 -29.05 -16.04
C LEU A 215 4.90 -30.32 -16.82
N HIS A 216 5.62 -31.23 -16.16
CA HIS A 216 6.24 -32.40 -16.79
C HIS A 216 5.16 -33.28 -17.45
N GLY A 217 5.26 -33.44 -18.77
CA GLY A 217 4.39 -34.34 -19.53
C GLY A 217 4.83 -35.79 -19.41
N GLY A 218 4.77 -36.39 -18.21
CA GLY A 218 4.74 -37.85 -17.93
C GLY A 218 5.84 -38.78 -18.48
N ASP A 219 6.65 -38.37 -19.44
CA ASP A 219 7.46 -39.24 -20.28
C ASP A 219 8.94 -39.13 -19.90
N GLY A 220 9.26 -39.70 -18.74
CA GLY A 220 10.48 -40.48 -18.46
C GLY A 220 11.89 -39.91 -18.73
N ASP A 221 12.09 -38.71 -19.27
CA ASP A 221 13.41 -38.11 -19.39
C ASP A 221 13.84 -37.52 -18.04
N ASN A 222 14.56 -38.32 -17.27
CA ASN A 222 15.18 -37.94 -15.99
C ASN A 222 16.46 -37.10 -16.20
N GLY A 223 16.52 -36.30 -17.26
CA GLY A 223 17.50 -35.23 -17.41
C GLY A 223 17.23 -34.12 -16.41
N ASN A 224 17.60 -34.34 -15.14
CA ASN A 224 17.47 -33.39 -14.05
C ASN A 224 18.38 -32.17 -14.26
N ARG A 225 18.03 -31.30 -15.22
CA ARG A 225 18.35 -29.88 -15.11
C ARG A 225 17.15 -29.26 -14.41
N PRO A 226 17.25 -28.89 -13.13
CA PRO A 226 16.33 -27.88 -12.63
C PRO A 226 16.55 -26.68 -13.55
N HIS A 227 15.59 -26.39 -14.42
CA HIS A 227 15.54 -25.08 -15.06
C HIS A 227 15.19 -24.12 -13.93
N GLY A 228 16.24 -23.67 -13.23
CA GLY A 228 16.13 -22.72 -12.13
C GLY A 228 15.53 -21.41 -12.61
N GLU A 229 15.04 -20.62 -11.67
CA GLU A 229 14.72 -19.22 -11.94
C GLU A 229 15.90 -18.54 -12.65
N ASP A 230 15.61 -17.58 -13.54
CA ASP A 230 16.62 -16.86 -14.28
C ASP A 230 17.70 -16.30 -13.33
N ASP A 231 18.98 -16.47 -13.66
CA ASP A 231 20.09 -16.05 -12.80
C ASP A 231 20.01 -14.56 -12.47
N ALA A 232 19.58 -13.72 -13.42
CA ALA A 232 19.42 -12.28 -13.21
C ALA A 232 18.31 -11.98 -12.20
N TRP A 233 17.20 -12.73 -12.25
CA TRP A 233 16.14 -12.62 -11.25
C TRP A 233 16.59 -13.12 -9.89
N THR A 234 17.29 -14.26 -9.84
CA THR A 234 17.82 -14.82 -8.60
C THR A 234 18.75 -13.83 -7.90
N GLU A 235 19.62 -13.18 -8.66
CA GLU A 235 20.50 -12.13 -8.14
C GLU A 235 19.70 -10.90 -7.66
N ALA A 236 18.80 -10.37 -8.49
CA ALA A 236 18.00 -9.21 -8.11
C ALA A 236 17.17 -9.45 -6.86
N ARG A 237 16.53 -10.63 -6.75
CA ARG A 237 15.79 -11.05 -5.56
C ARG A 237 16.72 -11.09 -4.34
N SER A 238 17.89 -11.71 -4.47
CA SER A 238 18.86 -11.81 -3.37
C SER A 238 19.27 -10.43 -2.86
N LEU A 239 19.50 -9.46 -3.77
CA LEU A 239 19.79 -8.07 -3.40
C LEU A 239 18.61 -7.42 -2.65
N VAL A 240 17.39 -7.56 -3.17
CA VAL A 240 16.17 -7.00 -2.53
C VAL A 240 15.87 -7.63 -1.16
N GLU A 241 16.22 -8.90 -0.98
CA GLU A 241 16.06 -9.60 0.31
C GLU A 241 17.02 -9.08 1.40
N THR A 242 18.14 -8.44 1.02
CA THR A 242 19.06 -7.82 1.99
C THR A 242 18.59 -6.48 2.55
N ILE A 243 17.50 -5.91 2.02
CA ILE A 243 16.95 -4.65 2.52
C ILE A 243 16.48 -4.87 3.97
N ASP A 244 16.96 -4.06 4.90
CA ASP A 244 16.45 -4.09 6.27
C ASP A 244 15.31 -3.08 6.48
N ALA A 245 14.48 -3.32 7.50
CA ALA A 245 13.32 -2.48 7.81
C ALA A 245 13.71 -1.06 8.23
N ASP A 246 14.88 -0.90 8.87
CA ASP A 246 15.45 0.38 9.23
C ASP A 246 15.89 1.15 7.98
N GLU A 247 16.47 0.51 6.96
CA GLU A 247 16.84 1.17 5.71
C GLU A 247 15.63 1.72 4.93
N LEU A 248 14.49 1.02 4.98
CA LEU A 248 13.24 1.48 4.38
C LEU A 248 12.63 2.67 5.12
N THR A 249 12.90 2.78 6.42
CA THR A 249 12.27 3.77 7.31
C THR A 249 13.25 4.83 7.83
N ASP A 250 14.51 4.82 7.42
CA ASP A 250 15.51 5.79 7.86
C ASP A 250 15.38 7.10 7.05
N PRO A 251 15.17 8.27 7.71
CA PRO A 251 15.13 9.56 7.03
C PRO A 251 16.45 9.97 6.36
N LEU A 252 17.58 9.37 6.73
CA LEU A 252 18.90 9.61 6.13
C LEU A 252 19.16 8.72 4.91
N VAL A 253 18.35 7.67 4.72
CA VAL A 253 18.42 6.76 3.57
C VAL A 253 17.22 7.01 2.66
N GLY A 254 17.34 8.03 1.81
CA GLY A 254 16.34 8.31 0.78
C GLY A 254 16.22 7.19 -0.27
N THR A 255 15.07 7.12 -0.94
CA THR A 255 14.74 6.09 -1.94
C THR A 255 15.84 5.86 -2.99
N GLU A 256 16.37 6.91 -3.62
CA GLU A 256 17.40 6.78 -4.65
C GLU A 256 18.74 6.32 -4.08
N ARG A 257 19.04 6.70 -2.84
CA ARG A 257 20.23 6.22 -2.13
C ARG A 257 20.11 4.73 -1.82
N LEU A 258 18.94 4.26 -1.38
CA LEU A 258 18.68 2.84 -1.19
C LEU A 258 18.86 2.07 -2.51
N LEU A 259 18.24 2.55 -3.59
CA LEU A 259 18.36 1.94 -4.91
C LEU A 259 19.82 1.88 -5.41
N PHE A 260 20.59 2.94 -5.20
CA PHE A 260 22.02 2.94 -5.52
C PHE A 260 22.78 1.92 -4.68
N ARG A 261 22.56 1.85 -3.37
CA ARG A 261 23.22 0.86 -2.49
C ARG A 261 22.97 -0.57 -2.97
N LEU A 262 21.73 -0.87 -3.37
CA LEU A 262 21.34 -2.20 -3.85
C LEU A 262 21.92 -2.55 -5.22
N PHE A 263 21.92 -1.62 -6.17
CA PHE A 263 22.07 -1.94 -7.59
C PHE A 263 23.19 -1.16 -8.31
N HIS A 264 24.09 -0.49 -7.59
CA HIS A 264 25.18 0.29 -8.20
C HIS A 264 26.06 -0.53 -9.16
N GLU A 265 26.32 -1.81 -8.86
CA GLU A 265 27.14 -2.67 -9.73
C GLU A 265 26.45 -3.05 -11.05
N ARG A 266 25.11 -3.03 -11.08
CA ARG A 266 24.29 -3.49 -12.21
C ARG A 266 23.68 -2.35 -13.04
N GLY A 267 23.94 -1.10 -12.64
CA GLY A 267 23.48 0.09 -13.37
C GLY A 267 22.00 0.38 -13.15
N VAL A 268 21.65 0.87 -11.96
CA VAL A 268 20.29 1.36 -11.68
C VAL A 268 20.04 2.72 -12.31
N ARG A 269 18.86 2.84 -12.93
CA ARG A 269 18.33 4.07 -13.47
C ARG A 269 17.01 4.40 -12.79
N VAL A 270 16.92 5.61 -12.24
CA VAL A 270 15.68 6.14 -11.68
C VAL A 270 14.97 7.02 -12.71
N TYR A 271 13.64 7.12 -12.60
CA TYR A 271 12.79 7.96 -13.42
C TYR A 271 12.17 9.08 -12.58
N GLU A 272 11.43 9.98 -13.25
CA GLU A 272 10.76 11.11 -12.60
C GLU A 272 9.85 10.62 -11.45
N PRO A 273 10.08 11.13 -10.22
CA PRO A 273 9.25 10.77 -9.08
C PRO A 273 7.81 11.24 -9.24
N ARG A 274 6.87 10.49 -8.65
CA ARG A 274 5.44 10.82 -8.66
C ARG A 274 4.96 11.07 -7.24
N ALA A 275 4.52 12.30 -6.97
CA ALA A 275 3.93 12.64 -5.69
C ALA A 275 2.64 11.85 -5.45
N VAL A 276 2.37 11.54 -4.18
CA VAL A 276 1.11 10.97 -3.72
C VAL A 276 0.53 11.80 -2.58
N PHE A 277 -0.80 11.86 -2.50
CA PHE A 277 -1.49 12.72 -1.56
C PHE A 277 -2.65 12.01 -0.89
N ASP A 278 -2.85 12.27 0.40
CA ASP A 278 -4.08 11.90 1.10
C ASP A 278 -5.21 12.80 0.59
N ARG A 279 -6.09 12.26 -0.24
CA ARG A 279 -7.27 12.96 -0.74
C ARG A 279 -8.47 12.03 -0.79
N CYS A 280 -9.40 12.24 0.13
CA CYS A 280 -10.66 11.53 0.12
C CYS A 280 -11.63 12.14 -0.91
N SER A 281 -12.38 11.27 -1.60
CA SER A 281 -13.37 11.67 -2.60
C SER A 281 -14.76 11.92 -2.02
N CYS A 282 -14.95 11.89 -0.70
CA CYS A 282 -16.23 12.14 -0.06
C CYS A 282 -16.68 13.59 -0.25
N SER A 283 -17.99 13.79 -0.38
CA SER A 283 -18.59 15.12 -0.42
C SER A 283 -19.97 15.06 0.21
N ARG A 284 -20.47 16.21 0.68
CA ARG A 284 -21.84 16.33 1.20
C ARG A 284 -22.85 15.76 0.21
N ASP A 285 -22.71 16.06 -1.08
CA ASP A 285 -23.61 15.59 -2.14
C ASP A 285 -23.57 14.07 -2.32
N LYS A 286 -22.40 13.44 -2.27
CA LYS A 286 -22.28 11.98 -2.37
C LYS A 286 -22.94 11.29 -1.18
N ILE A 287 -22.69 11.79 0.04
CA ILE A 287 -23.30 11.24 1.25
C ILE A 287 -24.81 11.45 1.23
N LYS A 288 -25.28 12.64 0.83
CA LYS A 288 -26.70 12.92 0.62
C LYS A 288 -27.34 11.98 -0.40
N GLY A 289 -26.63 11.67 -1.49
CA GLY A 289 -27.07 10.70 -2.49
C GLY A 289 -27.25 9.29 -1.92
N VAL A 290 -26.37 8.85 -1.02
CA VAL A 290 -26.49 7.57 -0.30
C VAL A 290 -27.69 7.59 0.64
N LEU A 291 -27.85 8.65 1.43
CA LEU A 291 -28.95 8.80 2.40
C LEU A 291 -30.32 8.86 1.73
N LYS A 292 -30.42 9.37 0.50
CA LYS A 292 -31.66 9.34 -0.29
C LYS A 292 -32.13 7.93 -0.68
N GLY A 293 -31.25 6.93 -0.61
CA GLY A 293 -31.61 5.53 -0.85
C GLY A 293 -32.29 4.86 0.35
N PHE A 294 -32.29 5.51 1.52
CA PHE A 294 -32.84 4.97 2.76
C PHE A 294 -34.33 5.25 2.84
N THR A 295 -35.07 4.38 3.52
CA THR A 295 -36.48 4.55 3.82
C THR A 295 -36.70 5.63 4.88
N ALA A 296 -37.92 6.17 4.95
CA ALA A 296 -38.27 7.17 5.96
C ALA A 296 -38.07 6.65 7.40
N GLU A 297 -38.37 5.38 7.64
CA GLU A 297 -38.18 4.72 8.95
C GLU A 297 -36.69 4.62 9.32
N GLU A 298 -35.81 4.29 8.37
CA GLU A 298 -34.35 4.25 8.59
C GLU A 298 -33.78 5.65 8.86
N ILE A 299 -34.29 6.68 8.17
CA ILE A 299 -33.90 8.08 8.39
C ILE A 299 -34.37 8.56 9.77
N GLU A 300 -35.59 8.21 10.21
CA GLU A 300 -36.09 8.54 11.55
C GLU A 300 -35.30 7.83 12.65
N ALA A 301 -35.01 6.54 12.47
CA ALA A 301 -34.22 5.77 13.42
C ALA A 301 -32.75 6.22 13.53
N SER A 302 -32.24 6.94 12.53
CA SER A 302 -30.85 7.44 12.49
C SER A 302 -30.71 8.88 13.02
N GLN A 303 -31.80 9.50 13.50
CA GLN A 303 -31.76 10.86 14.05
C GLN A 303 -31.25 10.86 15.49
N GLU A 304 -30.28 11.73 15.76
CA GLU A 304 -29.82 12.08 17.10
C GLU A 304 -29.91 13.61 17.24
N ASP A 305 -30.62 14.09 18.27
CA ASP A 305 -30.85 15.52 18.52
C ASP A 305 -31.45 16.32 17.33
N GLY A 306 -32.23 15.65 16.48
CA GLY A 306 -32.89 16.27 15.32
C GLY A 306 -31.99 16.45 14.09
N GLU A 307 -30.76 15.93 14.13
CA GLU A 307 -29.84 15.88 13.00
C GLU A 307 -29.46 14.44 12.65
N ILE A 308 -29.01 14.23 11.41
CA ILE A 308 -28.37 12.99 10.99
C ILE A 308 -26.89 13.28 10.74
N ALA A 309 -26.03 12.67 11.54
CA ALA A 309 -24.58 12.81 11.41
C ALA A 309 -23.98 11.55 10.77
N VAL A 310 -23.26 11.73 9.65
CA VAL A 310 -22.53 10.65 8.97
C VAL A 310 -21.06 10.99 8.96
N THR A 311 -20.25 10.14 9.60
CA THR A 311 -18.79 10.25 9.59
C THR A 311 -18.21 9.38 8.48
N CYS A 312 -17.36 9.95 7.63
CA CYS A 312 -16.66 9.18 6.61
C CYS A 312 -15.54 8.35 7.24
N GLU A 313 -15.59 7.02 7.13
CA GLU A 313 -14.57 6.10 7.66
C GLU A 313 -13.16 6.35 7.10
N PHE A 314 -13.02 6.96 5.92
CA PHE A 314 -11.70 7.24 5.34
C PHE A 314 -11.05 8.48 5.95
N CYS A 315 -11.74 9.63 5.89
CA CYS A 315 -11.14 10.92 6.26
C CYS A 315 -11.60 11.47 7.60
N SER A 316 -12.50 10.77 8.30
CA SER A 316 -13.11 11.18 9.58
C SER A 316 -13.91 12.49 9.54
N THR A 317 -14.19 13.03 8.34
CA THR A 317 -15.08 14.19 8.20
C THR A 317 -16.51 13.79 8.52
N THR A 318 -17.12 14.49 9.49
CA THR A 318 -18.54 14.34 9.84
C THR A 318 -19.39 15.32 9.04
N TYR A 319 -20.36 14.79 8.30
CA TYR A 319 -21.39 15.55 7.59
C TYR A 319 -22.70 15.51 8.37
N ARG A 320 -23.29 16.68 8.63
CA ARG A 320 -24.56 16.83 9.36
C ARG A 320 -25.68 17.23 8.41
N PHE A 321 -26.82 16.54 8.46
CA PHE A 321 -27.96 16.80 7.60
C PHE A 321 -29.21 17.05 8.44
N GLU A 322 -30.01 18.03 8.03
CA GLU A 322 -31.38 18.18 8.54
C GLU A 322 -32.29 17.16 7.86
N PRO A 323 -33.24 16.51 8.57
CA PRO A 323 -34.16 15.54 7.97
C PRO A 323 -34.94 16.09 6.77
N ALA A 324 -35.30 17.38 6.81
CA ALA A 324 -35.98 18.06 5.71
C ALA A 324 -35.15 18.10 4.41
N GLU A 325 -33.82 18.06 4.49
CA GLU A 325 -32.96 18.00 3.31
C GLU A 325 -32.98 16.65 2.57
N LEU A 326 -33.43 15.59 3.25
CA LEU A 326 -33.37 14.20 2.78
C LEU A 326 -34.72 13.69 2.28
N GLN A 327 -35.82 14.38 2.60
CA GLN A 327 -37.14 14.04 2.09
C GLN A 327 -37.20 14.30 0.57
N PRO A 328 -37.89 13.43 -0.20
CA PRO A 328 -38.17 13.71 -1.61
C PRO A 328 -38.99 15.01 -1.70
N ALA A 329 -38.65 15.87 -2.67
CA ALA A 329 -39.45 17.05 -2.94
C ALA A 329 -40.87 16.61 -3.34
N GLU A 330 -41.88 17.13 -2.65
CA GLU A 330 -43.31 16.96 -2.99
C GLU A 330 -43.63 17.40 -4.42
#